data_AF-A0A5N7ML59-F1
#
_entry.id   AF-A0A5N7ML59-F1
#
_cell.length_a   1.000
_cell.length_b   1.000
_cell.length_c   1.000
_cell.angle_alpha   90.00
_cell.angle_beta   90.00
_cell.angle_gamma   90.00
#
_symmetry.space_group_name_H-M   'P 1'
#
loop_
_entity.id
_entity.type
_entity.pdbx_description
1 polymer ?
#
loop_
_entity_poly.entity_id
_entity_poly.type
_entity_poly.pdbx_seq_one_letter_code
_entity_poly.pdbx_strand_id
1 'polypeptide(L)'
;MNLTRPIEGFAVYALSKRTLSQYVRGECRRRLRLDLYAGDATRKELGIPVKDVARPGLALLVEQGRQFEREKFGELAQVFAGRVTHGAVTAPRPGEESAFGKILLDDHLDACGSDHFLVEAEYVVTDPFIGAHGLRDLVDGSAFVPGSGATLRFAAVRPDILQVVPPAGAPRHVITPSGEVHTIAANDPRLGLRIIDIKLTGEPSPSHFAELAYYGMTLATWLERTGRDGRFVVLKDAAV
;
A
#
# COMPACT_ATOMS: atom_id res chain seq x y z
N MET A 1 -32.87 -5.91 22.70
CA MET A 1 -31.66 -6.42 23.38
C MET A 1 -30.56 -5.39 23.14
N ASN A 2 -30.33 -4.54 24.14
CA ASN A 2 -29.37 -3.43 24.10
C ASN A 2 -27.94 -3.97 24.13
N LEU A 3 -27.15 -3.66 23.12
CA LEU A 3 -25.70 -3.83 23.11
C LEU A 3 -25.05 -2.50 22.70
N THR A 4 -25.17 -1.50 23.57
CA THR A 4 -24.26 -0.35 23.60
C THR A 4 -23.29 -0.59 24.74
N ARG A 5 -22.31 -1.47 24.51
CA ARG A 5 -21.02 -1.34 25.20
C ARG A 5 -20.12 -0.56 24.26
N PRO A 6 -19.57 0.59 24.67
CA PRO A 6 -18.54 1.26 23.89
C PRO A 6 -17.35 0.29 23.80
N ILE A 7 -16.93 -0.04 22.57
CA ILE A 7 -15.67 -0.73 22.34
C ILE A 7 -14.58 0.31 22.62
N GLU A 8 -14.01 0.28 23.82
CA GLU A 8 -12.86 1.11 24.15
C GLU A 8 -11.68 0.73 23.24
N GLY A 9 -11.25 1.69 22.40
CA GLY A 9 -9.92 1.70 21.77
C GLY A 9 -9.71 0.85 20.51
N PHE A 10 -10.71 0.12 19.99
CA PHE A 10 -10.54 -0.68 18.77
C PHE A 10 -11.30 -0.07 17.58
N ALA A 11 -10.58 0.22 16.50
CA ALA A 11 -11.20 0.64 15.25
C ALA A 11 -12.07 -0.48 14.68
N VAL A 12 -13.36 -0.20 14.50
CA VAL A 12 -14.34 -1.15 13.94
C VAL A 12 -14.05 -1.45 12.47
N TYR A 13 -13.54 -0.45 11.74
CA TYR A 13 -13.25 -0.56 10.32
C TYR A 13 -11.75 -0.39 10.02
N ALA A 14 -11.28 -1.07 8.98
CA ALA A 14 -9.92 -0.97 8.45
C ALA A 14 -9.95 -0.94 6.92
N LEU A 15 -9.39 0.13 6.32
CA LEU A 15 -9.13 0.19 4.88
C LEU A 15 -7.75 -0.38 4.58
N SER A 16 -7.68 -1.35 3.67
CA SER A 16 -6.43 -1.92 3.16
C SER A 16 -6.37 -1.84 1.64
N LYS A 17 -5.17 -1.98 1.07
CA LYS A 17 -4.94 -2.22 -0.37
C LYS A 17 -5.96 -3.23 -0.92
N ARG A 18 -6.08 -4.39 -0.27
CA ARG A 18 -6.98 -5.47 -0.71
C ARG A 18 -8.44 -5.04 -0.70
N THR A 19 -8.88 -4.29 0.32
CA THR A 19 -10.24 -3.75 0.40
C THR A 19 -10.53 -2.81 -0.77
N LEU A 20 -9.59 -1.92 -1.09
CA LEU A 20 -9.71 -0.99 -2.23
C LEU A 20 -9.75 -1.74 -3.57
N SER A 21 -8.79 -2.64 -3.79
CA SER A 21 -8.69 -3.47 -5.01
C SER A 21 -9.94 -4.30 -5.26
N GLN A 22 -10.52 -4.89 -4.21
CA GLN A 22 -11.78 -5.63 -4.31
C GLN A 22 -12.97 -4.74 -4.67
N TYR A 23 -13.04 -3.53 -4.10
CA TYR A 23 -14.10 -2.59 -4.44
C TYR A 23 -13.98 -2.11 -5.88
N VAL A 24 -12.80 -1.71 -6.35
CA VAL A 24 -12.62 -1.23 -7.73
C VAL A 24 -12.95 -2.32 -8.76
N ARG A 25 -12.67 -3.59 -8.44
CA ARG A 25 -13.01 -4.71 -9.35
C ARG A 25 -14.52 -4.93 -9.52
N GLY A 26 -15.31 -4.68 -8.49
CA GLY A 26 -16.72 -5.09 -8.47
C GLY A 26 -17.73 -3.97 -8.20
N GLU A 27 -17.28 -2.77 -7.85
CA GLU A 27 -18.03 -1.57 -7.46
C GLU A 27 -19.17 -1.82 -6.45
N CYS A 28 -19.08 -2.93 -5.71
CA CYS A 28 -20.16 -3.40 -4.86
C CYS A 28 -20.04 -2.80 -3.46
N ARG A 29 -20.81 -1.73 -3.20
CA ARG A 29 -20.85 -1.05 -1.90
C ARG A 29 -21.22 -1.97 -0.73
N ARG A 30 -22.13 -2.93 -0.96
CA ARG A 30 -22.50 -3.94 0.05
C ARG A 30 -21.31 -4.80 0.42
N ARG A 31 -20.51 -5.20 -0.57
CA ARG A 31 -19.30 -5.99 -0.35
C ARG A 31 -18.21 -5.17 0.32
N LEU A 32 -17.99 -3.93 -0.11
CA LEU A 32 -17.07 -2.98 0.52
C LEU A 32 -17.35 -2.84 2.03
N ARG A 33 -18.61 -2.67 2.43
CA ARG A 33 -18.98 -2.60 3.85
C ARG A 33 -18.52 -3.83 4.64
N LEU A 34 -18.64 -5.03 4.06
CA LEU A 34 -18.16 -6.25 4.72
C LEU A 34 -16.62 -6.25 4.78
N ASP A 35 -15.95 -5.95 3.67
CA ASP A 35 -14.49 -5.99 3.58
C ASP A 35 -13.79 -4.91 4.42
N LEU A 36 -14.52 -3.88 4.86
CA LEU A 36 -14.03 -2.85 5.78
C LEU A 36 -13.96 -3.29 7.24
N TYR A 37 -14.65 -4.33 7.71
CA TYR A 37 -14.55 -4.71 9.14
C TYR A 37 -13.11 -5.12 9.51
N ALA A 38 -12.64 -4.63 10.67
CA ALA A 38 -11.27 -4.79 11.15
C ALA A 38 -10.95 -6.23 11.61
N GLY A 39 -10.82 -7.16 10.67
CA GLY A 39 -10.40 -8.55 10.91
C GLY A 39 -11.51 -9.44 11.49
N ASP A 40 -11.17 -10.72 11.69
CA ASP A 40 -12.14 -11.76 12.05
C ASP A 40 -12.64 -11.65 13.49
N ALA A 41 -11.82 -11.12 14.41
CA ALA A 41 -12.22 -10.88 15.80
C ALA A 41 -13.38 -9.88 15.89
N THR A 42 -13.22 -8.71 15.25
CA THR A 42 -14.25 -7.67 15.17
C THR A 42 -15.51 -8.20 14.47
N ARG A 43 -15.35 -8.97 13.40
CA ARG A 43 -16.50 -9.60 12.71
C ARG A 43 -17.26 -10.54 13.62
N LYS A 44 -16.56 -11.41 14.35
CA LYS A 44 -17.15 -12.36 15.29
C LYS A 44 -17.92 -11.66 16.40
N GLU A 45 -17.34 -10.63 17.00
CA GLU A 45 -17.98 -9.83 18.06
C GLU A 45 -19.28 -9.17 17.59
N LEU A 46 -19.28 -8.66 16.36
CA LEU A 46 -20.42 -7.95 15.77
C LEU A 46 -21.40 -8.88 15.02
N GLY A 47 -21.22 -10.20 15.07
CA GLY A 47 -22.08 -11.16 14.37
C GLY A 47 -22.03 -11.05 12.84
N ILE A 48 -20.93 -10.53 12.30
CA ILE A 48 -20.70 -10.38 10.86
C ILE A 48 -20.14 -11.68 10.29
N PRO A 49 -20.57 -12.12 9.09
CA PRO A 49 -20.00 -13.28 8.43
C PRO A 49 -18.47 -13.20 8.32
N VAL A 50 -17.80 -14.33 8.49
CA VAL A 50 -16.36 -14.47 8.23
C VAL A 50 -16.04 -14.15 6.77
N LYS A 51 -14.80 -13.80 6.48
CA LYS A 51 -14.37 -13.62 5.09
C LYS A 51 -14.54 -14.93 4.33
N ASP A 52 -14.93 -14.83 3.06
CA ASP A 52 -14.98 -16.01 2.18
C ASP A 52 -13.61 -16.68 2.19
N VAL A 53 -13.61 -17.97 2.53
CA VAL A 53 -12.42 -18.80 2.47
C VAL A 53 -12.00 -18.92 1.00
N ALA A 54 -10.69 -18.91 0.73
CA ALA A 54 -10.16 -18.97 -0.62
C ALA A 54 -10.81 -20.10 -1.43
N ARG A 55 -11.22 -19.81 -2.67
CA ARG A 55 -11.75 -20.83 -3.58
C ARG A 55 -10.65 -21.86 -3.85
N PRO A 56 -10.86 -23.17 -3.60
CA PRO A 56 -9.81 -24.18 -3.73
C PRO A 56 -9.09 -24.16 -5.09
N GLY A 57 -9.83 -23.89 -6.17
CA GLY A 57 -9.27 -23.82 -7.53
C GLY A 57 -8.38 -22.61 -7.84
N LEU A 58 -8.37 -21.58 -6.98
CA LEU A 58 -7.49 -20.40 -7.14
C LEU A 58 -6.23 -20.45 -6.27
N ALA A 59 -6.14 -21.38 -5.32
CA ALA A 59 -5.02 -21.46 -4.40
C ALA A 59 -3.68 -21.68 -5.13
N LEU A 60 -3.67 -22.54 -6.15
CA LEU A 60 -2.48 -22.82 -6.96
C LEU A 60 -2.00 -21.59 -7.75
N LEU A 61 -2.93 -20.82 -8.33
CA LEU A 61 -2.59 -19.60 -9.07
C LEU A 61 -2.01 -18.52 -8.16
N VAL A 62 -2.56 -18.39 -6.95
CA VAL A 62 -2.03 -17.47 -5.93
C VAL A 62 -0.63 -17.88 -5.50
N GLU A 63 -0.41 -19.17 -5.27
CA GLU A 63 0.90 -19.70 -4.86
C GLU A 63 1.95 -19.53 -5.98
N GLN A 64 1.59 -19.82 -7.23
CA GLN A 64 2.46 -19.57 -8.38
C GLN A 64 2.81 -18.09 -8.53
N GLY A 65 1.84 -17.19 -8.31
CA GLY A 65 2.10 -15.74 -8.33
C GLY A 65 3.10 -15.31 -7.27
N ARG A 66 2.97 -15.83 -6.04
CA ARG A 66 3.91 -15.56 -4.95
C ARG A 66 5.29 -16.14 -5.20
N GLN A 67 5.36 -17.34 -5.76
CA GLN A 67 6.65 -17.94 -6.13
C GLN A 67 7.36 -17.09 -7.18
N PHE A 68 6.65 -16.68 -8.23
CA PHE A 68 7.20 -15.80 -9.27
C PHE A 68 7.71 -14.47 -8.69
N GLU A 69 6.95 -13.84 -7.81
CA GLU A 69 7.37 -12.61 -7.12
C GLU A 69 8.68 -12.81 -6.32
N ARG A 70 8.77 -13.89 -5.53
CA ARG A 70 9.99 -14.25 -4.79
C ARG A 70 11.18 -14.46 -5.71
N GLU A 71 10.98 -15.17 -6.82
CA GLU A 71 12.02 -15.38 -7.84
C GLU A 71 12.51 -14.05 -8.41
N LYS A 72 11.59 -13.13 -8.75
CA LYS A 72 11.95 -11.80 -9.27
C LYS A 72 12.70 -10.93 -8.28
N PHE A 73 12.34 -10.98 -7.01
CA PHE A 73 13.13 -10.27 -6.02
C PHE A 73 14.52 -10.88 -5.81
N GLY A 74 14.63 -12.21 -5.85
CA GLY A 74 15.91 -12.91 -5.81
C GLY A 74 16.83 -12.52 -6.97
N GLU A 75 16.28 -12.52 -8.19
CA GLU A 75 16.97 -12.04 -9.40
C GLU A 75 17.42 -10.58 -9.24
N LEU A 76 16.53 -9.70 -8.76
CA LEU A 76 16.85 -8.28 -8.54
C LEU A 76 18.01 -8.11 -7.55
N ALA A 77 17.96 -8.79 -6.40
CA ALA A 77 19.00 -8.75 -5.38
C ALA A 77 20.35 -9.29 -5.90
N GLN A 78 20.33 -10.30 -6.77
CA GLN A 78 21.53 -10.86 -7.39
C GLN A 78 22.13 -9.92 -8.42
N VAL A 79 21.31 -9.36 -9.33
CA VAL A 79 21.77 -8.52 -10.44
C VAL A 79 22.25 -7.16 -9.95
N PHE A 80 21.54 -6.56 -9.00
CA PHE A 80 21.87 -5.24 -8.45
C PHE A 80 22.49 -5.34 -7.06
N ALA A 81 23.42 -6.28 -6.88
CA ALA A 81 24.09 -6.52 -5.60
C ALA A 81 24.65 -5.21 -4.99
N GLY A 82 24.36 -4.97 -3.71
CA GLY A 82 24.74 -3.75 -2.99
C GLY A 82 23.85 -2.53 -3.25
N ARG A 83 22.86 -2.63 -4.15
CA ARG A 83 21.85 -1.58 -4.44
C ARG A 83 20.42 -2.03 -4.13
N VAL A 84 20.24 -3.14 -3.43
CA VAL A 84 18.93 -3.65 -3.02
C VAL A 84 18.87 -3.73 -1.50
N THR A 85 17.85 -3.11 -0.91
CA THR A 85 17.51 -3.24 0.50
C THR A 85 16.22 -4.03 0.65
N HIS A 86 16.30 -5.11 1.41
CA HIS A 86 15.17 -5.98 1.74
C HIS A 86 15.37 -6.55 3.15
N GLY A 87 14.31 -7.06 3.78
CA GLY A 87 14.43 -7.71 5.08
C GLY A 87 15.06 -9.10 5.01
N ALA A 88 15.11 -9.80 6.13
CA ALA A 88 15.61 -11.17 6.17
C ALA A 88 14.77 -12.10 5.27
N VAL A 89 15.41 -13.02 4.55
CA VAL A 89 14.68 -14.00 3.71
C VAL A 89 13.70 -14.78 4.57
N THR A 90 12.43 -14.81 4.15
CA THR A 90 11.39 -15.57 4.84
C THR A 90 11.21 -16.92 4.15
N ALA A 91 11.29 -18.00 4.93
CA ALA A 91 11.07 -19.35 4.39
C ALA A 91 9.63 -19.48 3.85
N PRO A 92 9.43 -20.06 2.64
CA PRO A 92 8.10 -20.28 2.10
C PRO A 92 7.27 -21.15 3.04
N ARG A 93 6.09 -20.69 3.43
CA ARG A 93 5.11 -21.46 4.21
C ARG A 93 3.73 -21.28 3.58
N PRO A 94 2.82 -22.27 3.71
CA PRO A 94 1.44 -22.11 3.24
C PRO A 94 0.79 -20.85 3.84
N GLY A 95 0.40 -19.93 2.96
CA GLY A 95 -0.22 -18.65 3.35
C GLY A 95 0.75 -17.51 3.66
N GLU A 96 2.07 -17.73 3.61
CA GLU A 96 3.07 -16.68 3.74
C GLU A 96 3.08 -15.80 2.48
N GLU A 97 2.68 -14.54 2.63
CA GLU A 97 2.55 -13.64 1.49
C GLU A 97 3.89 -12.99 1.11
N SER A 98 4.80 -12.80 2.06
CA SER A 98 6.01 -11.99 1.85
C SER A 98 7.28 -12.78 1.60
N ALA A 99 8.07 -12.28 0.65
CA ALA A 99 9.38 -12.82 0.29
C ALA A 99 10.41 -12.57 1.39
N PHE A 100 10.37 -11.37 1.96
CA PHE A 100 11.28 -10.92 2.99
C PHE A 100 10.54 -10.45 4.23
N GLY A 101 11.26 -10.52 5.34
CA GLY A 101 10.89 -9.90 6.59
C GLY A 101 10.63 -8.41 6.37
N LYS A 102 9.80 -7.87 7.26
CA LYS A 102 9.41 -6.46 7.20
C LYS A 102 10.63 -5.55 7.39
N ILE A 103 10.72 -4.53 6.54
CA ILE A 103 11.55 -3.35 6.73
C ILE A 103 10.66 -2.12 6.72
N LEU A 104 11.05 -1.08 7.46
CA LEU A 104 10.35 0.20 7.44
C LEU A 104 11.02 1.12 6.43
N LEU A 105 10.23 1.78 5.58
CA LEU A 105 10.75 2.75 4.62
C LEU A 105 11.47 3.90 5.33
N ASP A 106 10.97 4.30 6.50
CA ASP A 106 11.53 5.38 7.33
C ASP A 106 13.00 5.13 7.71
N ASP A 107 13.34 3.88 8.05
CA ASP A 107 14.66 3.50 8.52
C ASP A 107 15.71 3.46 7.39
N HIS A 108 15.27 3.36 6.14
CA HIS A 108 16.16 3.02 5.02
C HIS A 108 16.24 4.07 3.92
N LEU A 109 15.17 4.84 3.67
CA LEU A 109 15.08 5.71 2.49
C LEU A 109 16.21 6.75 2.44
N ASP A 110 16.62 7.32 3.58
CA ASP A 110 17.63 8.38 3.61
C ASP A 110 19.03 7.87 3.25
N ALA A 111 19.31 6.58 3.45
CA ALA A 111 20.56 5.96 3.05
C ALA A 111 20.60 5.62 1.55
N CYS A 112 19.46 5.65 0.85
CA CYS A 112 19.40 5.29 -0.56
C CYS A 112 19.94 6.39 -1.47
N GLY A 113 20.84 5.99 -2.38
CA GLY A 113 21.30 6.80 -3.51
C GLY A 113 20.51 6.49 -4.79
N SER A 114 20.97 7.04 -5.92
CA SER A 114 20.42 6.71 -7.23
C SER A 114 20.57 5.23 -7.58
N ASP A 115 19.61 4.71 -8.34
CA ASP A 115 19.53 3.33 -8.83
C ASP A 115 19.46 2.30 -7.70
N HIS A 116 18.91 2.69 -6.55
CA HIS A 116 18.69 1.82 -5.41
C HIS A 116 17.28 1.25 -5.42
N PHE A 117 17.09 0.03 -4.92
CA PHE A 117 15.81 -0.64 -4.84
C PHE A 117 15.50 -0.97 -3.38
N LEU A 118 14.29 -0.63 -2.93
CA LEU A 118 13.74 -1.10 -1.67
C LEU A 118 12.63 -2.10 -1.97
N VAL A 119 12.80 -3.34 -1.50
CA VAL A 119 11.84 -4.42 -1.74
C VAL A 119 10.95 -4.57 -0.51
N GLU A 120 9.64 -4.58 -0.75
CA GLU A 120 8.62 -4.72 0.28
C GLU A 120 8.81 -3.76 1.47
N ALA A 121 9.18 -2.49 1.21
CA ALA A 121 9.37 -1.49 2.26
C ALA A 121 8.02 -0.91 2.74
N GLU A 122 7.74 -1.05 4.03
CA GLU A 122 6.45 -0.67 4.61
C GLU A 122 6.48 0.78 5.13
N TYR A 123 5.37 1.51 4.94
CA TYR A 123 5.11 2.80 5.55
C TYR A 123 3.63 2.95 5.92
N VAL A 124 3.32 3.96 6.72
CA VAL A 124 1.94 4.21 7.19
C VAL A 124 1.26 5.28 6.34
N VAL A 125 -0.06 5.17 6.19
CA VAL A 125 -0.88 6.29 5.70
C VAL A 125 -0.88 7.39 6.76
N THR A 126 -0.72 8.63 6.32
CA THR A 126 -0.52 9.78 7.21
C THR A 126 -1.71 10.76 7.17
N ASP A 127 -1.81 11.62 8.19
CA ASP A 127 -2.86 12.64 8.29
C ASP A 127 -2.99 13.57 7.06
N PRO A 128 -1.90 13.97 6.38
CA PRO A 128 -2.02 14.72 5.13
C PRO A 128 -2.85 14.00 4.06
N PHE A 129 -2.68 12.68 3.88
CA PHE A 129 -3.53 11.90 2.98
C PHE A 129 -4.99 11.91 3.44
N ILE A 130 -5.22 11.61 4.72
CA ILE A 130 -6.56 11.55 5.29
C ILE A 130 -7.29 12.90 5.12
N GLY A 131 -6.58 14.02 5.35
CA GLY A 131 -7.11 15.37 5.19
C GLY A 131 -7.37 15.75 3.73
N ALA A 132 -6.42 15.49 2.82
CA ALA A 132 -6.53 15.84 1.41
C ALA A 132 -7.71 15.14 0.71
N HIS A 133 -8.07 13.95 1.18
CA HIS A 133 -9.16 13.13 0.62
C HIS A 133 -10.47 13.23 1.42
N GLY A 134 -10.54 14.13 2.40
CA GLY A 134 -11.77 14.37 3.17
C GLY A 134 -12.22 13.18 4.02
N LEU A 135 -11.28 12.40 4.56
CA LEU A 135 -11.55 11.15 5.28
C LEU A 135 -11.42 11.28 6.81
N ARG A 136 -11.28 12.51 7.33
CA ARG A 136 -11.03 12.77 8.75
C ARG A 136 -12.18 12.30 9.64
N ASP A 137 -13.40 12.55 9.20
CA ASP A 137 -14.64 12.18 9.90
C ASP A 137 -14.81 10.66 10.05
N LEU A 138 -14.28 9.88 9.11
CA LEU A 138 -14.21 8.42 9.19
C LEU A 138 -13.17 7.96 10.23
N VAL A 139 -12.05 8.68 10.37
CA VAL A 139 -10.97 8.31 11.28
C VAL A 139 -11.29 8.72 12.72
N ASP A 140 -11.81 9.94 12.92
CA ASP A 140 -12.22 10.43 14.24
C ASP A 140 -13.58 9.87 14.71
N GLY A 141 -14.31 9.25 13.79
CA GLY A 141 -15.55 8.54 14.06
C GLY A 141 -16.82 9.40 13.97
N SER A 142 -16.69 10.70 13.69
CA SER A 142 -17.83 11.63 13.59
C SER A 142 -18.76 11.35 12.40
N ALA A 143 -18.30 10.60 11.40
CA ALA A 143 -19.12 10.11 10.30
C ALA A 143 -20.09 8.97 10.72
N PHE A 144 -19.91 8.37 11.89
CA PHE A 144 -20.73 7.26 12.36
C PHE A 144 -21.78 7.69 13.38
N VAL A 145 -22.67 6.76 13.75
CA VAL A 145 -23.72 7.01 14.74
C VAL A 145 -23.08 7.46 16.07
N PRO A 146 -23.50 8.61 16.63
CA PRO A 146 -22.97 9.10 17.90
C PRO A 146 -23.05 8.05 19.01
N GLY A 147 -21.96 7.89 19.76
CA GLY A 147 -21.85 6.90 20.83
C GLY A 147 -21.56 5.46 20.38
N SER A 148 -21.42 5.20 19.07
CA SER A 148 -21.04 3.87 18.56
C SER A 148 -19.57 3.50 18.84
N GLY A 149 -18.70 4.49 19.03
CA GLY A 149 -17.24 4.28 19.13
C GLY A 149 -16.59 3.79 17.83
N ALA A 150 -17.33 3.75 16.72
CA ALA A 150 -16.81 3.26 15.44
C ALA A 150 -15.84 4.28 14.83
N THR A 151 -14.72 3.77 14.31
CA THR A 151 -13.72 4.53 13.57
C THR A 151 -13.17 3.68 12.42
N LEU A 152 -12.59 4.34 11.42
CA LEU A 152 -11.85 3.74 10.34
C LEU A 152 -10.35 3.95 10.58
N ARG A 153 -9.57 2.87 10.56
CA ARG A 153 -8.12 2.95 10.45
C ARG A 153 -7.64 2.57 9.05
N PHE A 154 -6.46 3.05 8.68
CA PHE A 154 -5.77 2.61 7.47
C PHE A 154 -4.77 1.51 7.83
N ALA A 155 -4.70 0.47 7.01
CA ALA A 155 -3.61 -0.49 7.08
C ALA A 155 -2.31 0.17 6.57
N ALA A 156 -1.17 -0.31 7.06
CA ALA A 156 0.11 0.05 6.50
C ALA A 156 0.21 -0.35 5.02
N VAL A 157 1.03 0.37 4.28
CA VAL A 157 1.21 0.27 2.84
C VAL A 157 2.56 -0.37 2.57
N ARG A 158 2.61 -1.34 1.67
CA ARG A 158 3.81 -2.10 1.35
C ARG A 158 3.84 -2.40 -0.15
N PRO A 159 4.41 -1.49 -0.98
CA PRO A 159 4.63 -1.74 -2.39
C PRO A 159 5.64 -2.88 -2.58
N ASP A 160 5.53 -3.60 -3.69
CA ASP A 160 6.41 -4.74 -3.99
C ASP A 160 7.86 -4.25 -4.13
N ILE A 161 8.10 -3.21 -4.94
CA ILE A 161 9.40 -2.56 -5.11
C ILE A 161 9.25 -1.03 -5.21
N LEU A 162 10.17 -0.32 -4.56
CA LEU A 162 10.43 1.10 -4.79
C LEU A 162 11.82 1.26 -5.42
N GLN A 163 11.88 1.81 -6.63
CA GLN A 163 13.13 2.17 -7.30
C GLN A 163 13.43 3.66 -7.08
N VAL A 164 14.63 3.97 -6.60
CA VAL A 164 15.17 5.32 -6.49
C VAL A 164 15.83 5.69 -7.82
N VAL A 165 15.19 6.55 -8.58
CA VAL A 165 15.58 6.98 -9.93
C VAL A 165 16.38 8.29 -9.85
N PRO A 166 17.54 8.41 -10.53
CA PRO A 166 18.29 9.67 -10.57
C PRO A 166 17.50 10.80 -11.26
N PRO A 167 17.90 12.07 -11.06
CA PRO A 167 17.46 13.16 -11.93
C PRO A 167 17.84 12.86 -13.38
N ALA A 168 16.91 13.07 -14.31
CA ALA A 168 17.03 12.58 -15.68
C ALA A 168 17.46 13.64 -16.71
N GLY A 169 17.72 14.89 -16.28
CA GLY A 169 18.05 16.00 -17.20
C GLY A 169 16.93 16.34 -18.19
N ALA A 170 15.71 15.83 -17.96
CA ALA A 170 14.52 16.03 -18.75
C ALA A 170 13.32 16.24 -17.83
N PRO A 171 12.25 16.94 -18.26
CA PRO A 171 11.05 17.10 -17.45
C PRO A 171 10.48 15.74 -17.03
N ARG A 172 10.01 15.65 -15.79
CA ARG A 172 9.43 14.42 -15.22
C ARG A 172 8.01 14.69 -14.74
N HIS A 173 7.18 13.66 -14.72
CA HIS A 173 5.84 13.74 -14.16
C HIS A 173 5.82 13.13 -12.75
N VAL A 174 5.28 13.88 -11.80
CA VAL A 174 5.22 13.49 -10.39
C VAL A 174 3.78 13.43 -9.91
N ILE A 175 3.51 12.51 -8.99
CA ILE A 175 2.24 12.39 -8.29
C ILE A 175 2.31 13.26 -7.04
N THR A 176 1.31 14.11 -6.87
CA THR A 176 1.14 14.94 -5.67
C THR A 176 0.27 14.23 -4.62
N PRO A 177 0.25 14.72 -3.37
CA PRO A 177 -0.67 14.23 -2.33
C PRO A 177 -2.14 14.12 -2.73
N SER A 178 -2.64 15.05 -3.55
CA SER A 178 -4.04 15.06 -4.00
C SER A 178 -4.31 14.04 -5.10
N GLY A 179 -3.29 13.39 -5.65
CA GLY A 179 -3.40 12.51 -6.81
C GLY A 179 -3.26 13.23 -8.15
N GLU A 180 -3.06 14.55 -8.15
CA GLU A 180 -2.76 15.28 -9.37
C GLU A 180 -1.37 14.95 -9.88
N VAL A 181 -1.23 14.99 -11.21
CA VAL A 181 0.04 14.84 -11.90
C VAL A 181 0.59 16.22 -12.25
N HIS A 182 1.79 16.51 -11.77
CA HIS A 182 2.50 17.75 -12.07
C HIS A 182 3.76 17.45 -12.88
N THR A 183 4.16 18.40 -13.73
CA THR A 183 5.44 18.33 -14.45
C THR A 183 6.50 19.09 -13.67
N ILE A 184 7.58 18.43 -13.29
CA ILE A 184 8.77 19.07 -12.72
C ILE A 184 9.82 19.31 -13.80
N ALA A 185 10.61 20.36 -13.62
CA ALA A 185 11.61 20.78 -14.58
C ALA A 185 12.76 19.77 -14.71
N ALA A 186 13.47 19.84 -15.84
CA ALA A 186 14.61 18.98 -16.15
C ALA A 186 15.77 19.07 -15.15
N ASN A 187 15.91 20.22 -14.49
CA ASN A 187 16.94 20.50 -13.51
C ASN A 187 16.48 20.28 -12.06
N ASP A 188 15.29 19.73 -11.83
CA ASP A 188 14.85 19.37 -10.48
C ASP A 188 15.80 18.31 -9.91
N PRO A 189 16.52 18.60 -8.80
CA PRO A 189 17.59 17.76 -8.28
C PRO A 189 17.07 16.56 -7.50
N ARG A 190 15.76 16.47 -7.23
CA ARG A 190 15.20 15.42 -6.37
C ARG A 190 15.24 14.06 -7.04
N LEU A 191 15.49 13.04 -6.23
CA LEU A 191 15.43 11.64 -6.62
C LEU A 191 13.97 11.24 -6.85
N GLY A 192 13.70 10.48 -7.92
CA GLY A 192 12.38 9.92 -8.17
C GLY A 192 12.18 8.63 -7.41
N LEU A 193 11.01 8.41 -6.83
CA LEU A 193 10.55 7.12 -6.35
C LEU A 193 9.58 6.56 -7.38
N ARG A 194 10.01 5.51 -8.08
CA ARG A 194 9.16 4.73 -8.98
C ARG A 194 8.63 3.51 -8.23
N ILE A 195 7.32 3.34 -8.27
CA ILE A 195 6.66 2.14 -7.75
C ILE A 195 6.67 1.07 -8.85
N ILE A 196 7.09 -0.14 -8.50
CA ILE A 196 7.07 -1.30 -9.38
C ILE A 196 6.26 -2.39 -8.67
N ASP A 197 5.20 -2.85 -9.31
CA ASP A 197 4.29 -3.89 -8.81
C ASP A 197 4.54 -5.18 -9.60
N ILE A 198 4.95 -6.26 -8.94
CA ILE A 198 5.30 -7.51 -9.64
C ILE A 198 4.04 -8.34 -9.83
N LYS A 199 3.75 -8.73 -11.07
CA LYS A 199 2.60 -9.59 -11.39
C LYS A 199 2.96 -10.69 -12.37
N LEU A 200 2.43 -11.89 -12.13
CA LEU A 200 2.61 -13.05 -13.00
C LEU A 200 1.85 -12.92 -14.33
N THR A 201 0.73 -12.20 -14.34
CA THR A 201 -0.10 -11.99 -15.55
C THR A 201 0.22 -10.65 -16.18
N GLY A 202 0.53 -10.64 -17.48
CA GLY A 202 0.93 -9.44 -18.22
C GLY A 202 -0.20 -8.45 -18.55
N GLU A 203 -1.46 -8.74 -18.24
CA GLU A 203 -2.57 -7.80 -18.48
C GLU A 203 -2.85 -6.93 -17.23
N PRO A 204 -2.64 -5.60 -17.33
CA PRO A 204 -3.03 -4.67 -16.27
C PRO A 204 -4.56 -4.70 -16.08
N SER A 205 -5.02 -4.75 -14.83
CA SER A 205 -6.44 -4.63 -14.50
C SER A 205 -6.73 -3.26 -13.88
N PRO A 206 -7.98 -2.75 -13.93
CA PRO A 206 -8.38 -1.53 -13.23
C PRO A 206 -8.02 -1.54 -11.73
N SER A 207 -8.09 -2.73 -11.12
CA SER A 207 -7.69 -2.94 -9.72
C SER A 207 -6.20 -2.69 -9.48
N HIS A 208 -5.32 -3.00 -10.46
CA HIS A 208 -3.89 -2.73 -10.34
C HIS A 208 -3.61 -1.22 -10.45
N PHE A 209 -4.27 -0.54 -11.39
CA PHE A 209 -4.12 0.91 -11.52
C PHE A 209 -4.59 1.68 -10.29
N ALA A 210 -5.70 1.27 -9.68
CA ALA A 210 -6.19 1.90 -8.46
C ALA A 210 -5.23 1.73 -7.28
N GLU A 211 -4.56 0.59 -7.21
CA GLU A 211 -3.55 0.33 -6.21
C GLU A 211 -2.30 1.18 -6.42
N LEU A 212 -1.77 1.26 -7.65
CA LEU A 212 -0.65 2.13 -7.98
C LEU A 212 -0.96 3.60 -7.68
N ALA A 213 -2.18 4.06 -7.99
CA ALA A 213 -2.63 5.40 -7.64
C ALA A 213 -2.66 5.59 -6.12
N TYR A 214 -3.20 4.62 -5.38
CA TYR A 214 -3.24 4.66 -3.91
C TYR A 214 -1.84 4.72 -3.30
N TYR A 215 -0.91 3.89 -3.78
CA TYR A 215 0.50 3.95 -3.39
C TYR A 215 1.13 5.29 -3.74
N GLY A 216 0.89 5.82 -4.93
CA GLY A 216 1.44 7.11 -5.35
C GLY A 216 1.03 8.25 -4.43
N MET A 217 -0.27 8.35 -4.12
CA MET A 217 -0.82 9.39 -3.25
C MET A 217 -0.37 9.24 -1.78
N THR A 218 -0.40 8.01 -1.25
CA THR A 218 0.01 7.75 0.14
C THR A 218 1.51 7.90 0.33
N LEU A 219 2.33 7.58 -0.67
CA LEU A 219 3.78 7.81 -0.63
C LEU A 219 4.11 9.30 -0.73
N ALA A 220 3.44 10.06 -1.60
CA ALA A 220 3.67 11.50 -1.74
C ALA A 220 3.36 12.25 -0.43
N THR A 221 2.23 11.93 0.19
CA THR A 221 1.86 12.48 1.51
C THR A 221 2.81 12.02 2.63
N TRP A 222 3.28 10.79 2.59
CA TRP A 222 4.26 10.28 3.56
C TRP A 222 5.60 11.02 3.45
N LEU A 223 6.06 11.32 2.23
CA LEU A 223 7.28 12.12 2.01
C LEU A 223 7.13 13.53 2.61
N GLU A 224 6.01 14.22 2.35
CA GLU A 224 5.75 15.54 2.93
C GLU A 224 5.67 15.48 4.47
N ARG A 225 4.95 14.50 5.00
CA ARG A 225 4.79 14.34 6.45
C ARG A 225 6.13 14.10 7.16
N THR A 226 7.05 13.43 6.50
CA THR A 226 8.36 13.10 7.05
C THR A 226 9.47 14.07 6.65
N GLY A 227 9.14 15.14 5.91
CA GLY A 227 10.10 16.16 5.48
C GLY A 227 11.10 15.68 4.42
N ARG A 228 10.74 14.65 3.66
CA ARG A 228 11.58 14.02 2.62
C ARG A 228 11.24 14.46 1.20
N ASP A 229 10.17 15.23 1.03
CA ASP A 229 9.70 15.82 -0.23
C ASP A 229 10.66 16.86 -0.84
N GLY A 230 11.59 17.38 -0.04
CA GLY A 230 12.71 18.20 -0.50
C GLY A 230 13.83 17.42 -1.20
N ARG A 231 13.90 16.10 -1.00
CA ARG A 231 14.92 15.20 -1.59
C ARG A 231 14.33 14.19 -2.56
N PHE A 232 13.10 13.77 -2.33
CA PHE A 232 12.42 12.73 -3.09
C PHE A 232 11.10 13.24 -3.68
N VAL A 233 10.74 12.71 -4.85
CA VAL A 233 9.42 12.91 -5.49
C VAL A 233 8.87 11.56 -5.91
N VAL A 234 7.54 11.40 -5.90
CA VAL A 234 6.91 10.18 -6.43
C VAL A 234 6.70 10.33 -7.92
N LEU A 235 7.28 9.44 -8.73
CA LEU A 235 7.12 9.48 -10.18
C LEU A 235 5.78 8.91 -10.60
N LYS A 236 5.16 9.49 -11.63
CA LYS A 236 3.96 8.94 -12.29
C LYS A 236 4.25 7.60 -12.97
N ASP A 237 5.46 7.45 -13.51
CA ASP A 237 5.85 6.33 -14.36
C ASP A 237 6.09 5.04 -13.54
N ALA A 238 5.01 4.51 -12.96
CA ALA A 238 5.00 3.21 -12.31
C ALA A 238 5.14 2.07 -13.33
N ALA A 239 5.65 0.93 -12.88
CA ALA A 239 5.78 -0.28 -13.71
C ALA A 239 4.97 -1.44 -13.11
N VAL A 240 4.48 -2.32 -14.00
CA VAL A 240 3.82 -3.60 -13.69
C VAL A 240 4.52 -4.70 -14.50
#